data_AF-A0A267H4A4-F1
#
_entry.id   AF-A0A267H4A4-F1
#
_cell.length_a   1.000
_cell.length_b   1.000
_cell.length_c   1.000
_cell.angle_alpha   90.00
_cell.angle_beta   90.00
_cell.angle_gamma   90.00
#
_symmetry.space_group_name_H-M   'P 1'
#
loop_
_entity.id
_entity.type
_entity.pdbx_description
1 polymer ?
#
loop_
_entity_poly.entity_id
_entity_poly.type
_entity_poly.pdbx_seq_one_letter_code
_entity_poly.pdbx_strand_id
1 'polypeptide(L)'
;DDAETERVQVSFVTKDSKFSVSNYPIYVQLDSGRGDLSDMVKSLLASDHASEDANSGPTPAEFEFLVQDELLVGSLRQLVEDRGLAMDAVLRAEYFPRRSAPAPHAELALGNLVSCVRARGRHLLVGCYDYSVAIGDIDGGAELSLKLPDAHEKEVKAVDWLTTTTDGQGDADTSCEFVSAGHDQDCRIWRWEAGAARCLAVCKGHASSVLCAAGSPGPAFGHFASGSFDGQVKLWRSSDEGTAAETGGISHQSKHSVPSRVPLRTLAGHRDAVHAVAYAGANQLFSGGADCSARLWDVEVGAESAMLRAPSAVLSLHSRPDGRALLAGCAGPQPRLYDPRSSGDTLIACFNAHDTWVCGVRWCPQPGSQLFASCGCDTVVKLWDLRCTKAPLYDLRDHSGIVTSVDWSETGHVVSGSADCTVKIFKADLV
;
A
#
# COMPACT_ATOMS: atom_id res chain seq x y z
N ASP A 1 -2.85 46.76 27.22
CA ASP A 1 -3.44 45.76 26.32
C ASP A 1 -2.72 44.44 26.50
N ASP A 2 -2.97 43.80 27.64
CA ASP A 2 -2.53 42.44 27.92
C ASP A 2 -3.55 41.52 27.27
N ALA A 3 -3.23 40.97 26.09
CA ALA A 3 -3.89 39.76 25.65
C ALA A 3 -3.54 38.69 26.69
N GLU A 4 -4.49 38.34 27.57
CA GLU A 4 -4.38 37.17 28.43
C GLU A 4 -4.04 35.99 27.52
N THR A 5 -2.77 35.58 27.51
CA THR A 5 -2.33 34.45 26.70
C THR A 5 -3.02 33.23 27.29
N GLU A 6 -4.07 32.74 26.64
CA GLU A 6 -4.83 31.60 27.11
C GLU A 6 -3.90 30.38 27.20
N ARG A 7 -3.87 29.75 28.38
CA ARG A 7 -3.00 28.60 28.67
C ARG A 7 -3.83 27.38 29.00
N VAL A 8 -3.30 26.21 28.63
CA VAL A 8 -3.88 24.91 28.93
C VAL A 8 -2.86 24.06 29.70
N GLN A 9 -3.33 23.18 30.58
CA GLN A 9 -2.45 22.22 31.25
C GLN A 9 -2.20 21.02 30.34
N VAL A 10 -0.94 20.68 30.13
CA VAL A 10 -0.51 19.53 29.31
C VAL A 10 0.35 18.60 30.15
N SER A 11 0.07 17.29 30.09
CA SER A 11 0.92 16.24 30.66
C SER A 11 1.62 15.48 29.55
N PHE A 12 2.95 15.48 29.58
CA PHE A 12 3.78 14.82 28.56
C PHE A 12 4.04 13.36 28.94
N VAL A 13 3.69 12.45 28.03
CA VAL A 13 3.88 11.00 28.22
C VAL A 13 4.65 10.46 27.04
N THR A 14 5.52 9.47 27.23
CA THR A 14 6.13 8.75 26.11
C THR A 14 6.12 7.25 26.36
N LYS A 15 6.15 6.48 25.28
CA LYS A 15 6.35 5.02 25.33
C LYS A 15 7.83 4.65 25.28
N ASP A 16 8.69 5.56 24.80
CA ASP A 16 10.12 5.33 24.74
C ASP A 16 10.77 5.76 26.06
N SER A 17 11.24 4.77 26.84
CA SER A 17 11.85 5.04 28.14
C SER A 17 13.10 5.91 28.05
N LYS A 18 13.75 5.99 26.89
CA LYS A 18 14.93 6.84 26.65
C LYS A 18 14.61 8.32 26.70
N PHE A 19 13.37 8.70 26.40
CA PHE A 19 12.92 10.09 26.39
C PHE A 19 11.94 10.35 27.52
N SER A 20 11.97 9.59 28.61
CA SER A 20 11.00 9.79 29.70
C SER A 20 11.27 11.11 30.45
N VAL A 21 10.27 11.98 30.52
CA VAL A 21 10.24 13.18 31.38
C VAL A 21 9.27 13.00 32.53
N SER A 22 9.41 13.84 33.56
CA SER A 22 8.40 13.89 34.63
C SER A 22 6.99 14.21 34.10
N ASN A 23 6.00 13.39 34.49
CA ASN A 23 4.63 13.48 33.98
C ASN A 23 3.74 14.49 34.75
N TYR A 24 4.35 15.56 35.29
CA TYR A 24 3.61 16.60 35.98
C TYR A 24 2.91 17.52 34.96
N PRO A 25 1.64 17.93 35.17
CA PRO A 25 0.98 18.87 34.29
C PRO A 25 1.68 20.24 34.28
N ILE A 26 1.99 20.74 33.09
CA ILE A 26 2.64 22.04 32.87
C ILE A 26 1.70 22.95 32.07
N TYR A 27 1.73 24.25 32.35
CA TYR A 27 0.97 25.23 31.57
C TYR A 27 1.67 25.55 30.24
N VAL A 28 0.95 25.34 29.14
CA VAL A 28 1.39 25.61 27.77
C VAL A 28 0.46 26.63 27.12
N GLN A 29 1.00 27.47 26.23
CA GLN A 29 0.21 28.42 25.46
C GLN A 29 -0.68 27.70 24.45
N LEU A 30 -1.93 28.11 24.30
CA LEU A 30 -2.87 27.47 23.37
C LEU A 30 -2.45 27.61 21.90
N ASP A 31 -1.74 28.68 21.55
CA ASP A 31 -1.25 28.89 20.19
C ASP A 31 0.02 28.10 19.87
N SER A 32 0.59 27.38 20.85
CA SER A 32 1.76 26.55 20.65
C SER A 32 1.49 25.42 19.66
N GLY A 33 2.42 25.25 18.72
CA GLY A 33 2.43 24.14 17.77
C GLY A 33 3.39 23.03 18.18
N ARG A 34 3.55 22.05 17.29
CA ARG A 34 4.49 20.92 17.48
C ARG A 34 5.93 21.33 17.78
N GLY A 35 6.44 22.40 17.15
CA GLY A 35 7.82 22.86 17.35
C GLY A 35 8.05 23.38 18.76
N ASP A 36 7.15 24.25 19.23
CA ASP A 36 7.21 24.82 20.59
C ASP A 36 7.13 23.73 21.66
N LEU A 37 6.24 22.74 21.47
CA LEU A 37 6.15 21.58 22.35
C LEU A 37 7.42 20.72 22.30
N SER A 38 8.02 20.56 21.12
CA SER A 38 9.27 19.81 20.97
C SER A 38 10.41 20.47 21.74
N ASP A 39 10.55 21.79 21.64
CA ASP A 39 11.57 22.54 22.37
C ASP A 39 11.34 22.51 23.88
N MET A 40 10.08 22.51 24.32
CA MET A 40 9.72 22.34 25.73
C MET A 40 10.13 20.96 26.25
N VAL A 41 9.83 19.89 25.51
CA VAL A 41 10.26 18.51 25.89
C VAL A 41 11.78 18.40 25.90
N LYS A 42 12.49 18.97 24.91
CA LYS A 42 13.96 19.00 24.90
C LYS A 42 14.51 19.72 26.14
N SER A 43 13.89 20.82 26.56
CA SER A 43 14.27 21.53 27.79
C SER A 43 14.02 20.71 29.05
N LEU A 44 12.91 19.97 29.13
CA LEU A 44 12.59 19.10 30.27
C LEU A 44 13.54 17.90 30.35
N LEU A 45 13.88 17.30 29.21
CA LEU A 45 14.88 16.23 29.13
C LEU A 45 16.25 16.73 29.60
N ALA A 46 16.64 17.94 29.18
CA ALA A 46 17.90 18.54 29.62
C ALA A 46 17.94 18.83 31.13
N SER A 47 16.81 19.22 31.74
CA SER A 47 16.75 19.45 33.18
C SER A 47 16.73 18.16 34.00
N ASP A 48 16.02 17.13 33.54
CA ASP A 48 15.90 15.84 34.24
C ASP A 48 17.22 15.04 34.14
N HIS A 49 17.96 15.14 33.03
CA HIS A 49 19.27 14.49 32.84
C HIS A 49 20.47 15.33 33.34
N ALA A 50 20.27 16.52 33.89
CA ALA A 50 21.38 17.32 34.43
C ALA A 50 22.03 16.70 35.69
N SER A 51 21.39 15.70 36.31
CA SER A 51 21.85 15.01 37.53
C SER A 51 22.35 13.58 37.32
N GLU A 52 22.15 12.97 36.16
CA GLU A 52 22.56 11.59 35.85
C GLU A 52 23.50 11.57 34.63
N ASP A 53 24.55 10.76 34.71
CA ASP A 53 25.71 10.71 33.81
C ASP A 53 25.43 10.91 32.31
N ALA A 54 26.38 11.58 31.65
CA ALA A 54 26.40 12.05 30.25
C ALA A 54 26.38 10.95 29.16
N ASN A 55 25.53 9.93 29.32
CA ASN A 55 25.38 8.82 28.40
C ASN A 55 23.91 8.61 27.98
N SER A 56 23.09 9.67 27.97
CA SER A 56 21.83 9.66 27.24
C SER A 56 22.16 9.73 25.74
N GLY A 57 21.57 8.82 24.96
CA GLY A 57 21.79 8.74 23.51
C GLY A 57 21.41 10.03 22.78
N PRO A 58 21.64 10.11 21.46
CA PRO A 58 21.33 11.33 20.70
C PRO A 58 19.87 11.74 20.92
N THR A 59 19.64 12.96 21.38
CA THR A 59 18.31 13.56 21.45
C THR A 59 17.78 13.70 20.02
N PRO A 60 16.54 13.24 19.74
CA PRO A 60 15.91 13.41 18.44
C PRO A 60 15.90 14.87 18.05
N ALA A 61 16.11 15.13 16.76
CA ALA A 61 16.07 16.49 16.24
C ALA A 61 14.71 17.14 16.51
N GLU A 62 13.62 16.39 16.38
CA GLU A 62 12.24 16.87 16.56
C GLU A 62 11.36 15.76 17.15
N PHE A 63 10.29 16.16 17.85
CA PHE A 63 9.28 15.26 18.40
C PHE A 63 7.92 15.51 17.73
N GLU A 64 7.14 14.45 17.58
CA GLU A 64 5.72 14.52 17.23
C GLU A 64 4.86 14.27 18.47
N PHE A 65 3.64 14.83 18.46
CA PHE A 65 2.74 14.82 19.59
C PHE A 65 1.40 14.24 19.20
N LEU A 66 0.91 13.32 20.03
CA LEU A 66 -0.38 12.69 19.96
C LEU A 66 -1.21 13.19 21.15
N VAL A 67 -2.26 13.95 20.89
CA VAL A 67 -3.15 14.48 21.93
C VAL A 67 -4.51 13.83 21.75
N GLN A 68 -5.00 13.11 22.76
CA GLN A 68 -6.23 12.31 22.68
C GLN A 68 -6.24 11.33 21.48
N ASP A 69 -5.13 10.60 21.30
CA ASP A 69 -4.92 9.63 20.22
C ASP A 69 -4.89 10.20 18.78
N GLU A 70 -4.80 11.52 18.61
CA GLU A 70 -4.64 12.18 17.31
C GLU A 70 -3.35 12.99 17.19
N LEU A 71 -2.74 12.95 16.00
CA LEU A 71 -1.49 13.67 15.75
C LEU A 71 -1.74 15.18 15.67
N LEU A 72 -0.94 15.97 16.39
CA LEU A 72 -1.00 17.43 16.37
C LEU A 72 -0.37 17.99 15.08
N VAL A 73 -1.21 18.47 14.15
CA VAL A 73 -0.77 19.09 12.88
C VAL A 73 -0.77 20.63 12.94
N GLY A 74 -1.67 21.21 13.74
CA GLY A 74 -1.84 22.66 13.91
C GLY A 74 -1.41 23.15 15.30
N SER A 75 -2.11 24.17 15.80
CA SER A 75 -1.95 24.63 17.19
C SER A 75 -2.84 23.82 18.14
N LEU A 76 -2.49 23.83 19.43
CA LEU A 76 -3.35 23.24 20.47
C LEU A 76 -4.75 23.89 20.48
N ARG A 77 -4.85 25.19 20.20
CA ARG A 77 -6.12 25.92 20.06
C ARG A 77 -7.04 25.25 19.04
N GLN A 78 -6.55 25.03 17.83
CA GLN A 78 -7.35 24.41 16.77
C GLN A 78 -7.83 23.02 17.18
N LEU A 79 -6.97 22.23 17.82
CA LEU A 79 -7.34 20.89 18.29
C LEU A 79 -8.43 20.94 19.39
N VAL A 80 -8.29 21.85 20.35
CA VAL A 80 -9.23 22.04 21.46
C VAL A 80 -10.59 22.51 20.95
N GLU A 81 -10.61 23.47 20.02
CA GLU A 81 -11.82 23.96 19.37
C GLU A 81 -12.50 22.86 18.53
N ASP A 82 -11.75 22.15 17.70
CA ASP A 82 -12.25 21.08 16.82
C ASP A 82 -12.85 19.89 17.58
N ARG A 83 -12.40 19.64 18.81
CA ARG A 83 -12.87 18.54 19.65
C ARG A 83 -13.82 19.00 20.76
N GLY A 84 -14.01 20.31 20.93
CA GLY A 84 -14.80 20.85 22.03
C GLY A 84 -14.24 20.45 23.40
N LEU A 85 -12.91 20.40 23.54
CA LEU A 85 -12.26 20.04 24.79
C LEU A 85 -12.43 21.17 25.81
N ALA A 86 -12.65 20.79 27.07
CA ALA A 86 -12.78 21.77 28.14
C ALA A 86 -11.41 22.38 28.47
N MET A 87 -11.37 23.72 28.58
CA MET A 87 -10.11 24.47 28.78
C MET A 87 -9.44 24.20 30.14
N ASP A 88 -10.20 23.69 31.11
CA ASP A 88 -9.75 23.29 32.44
C ASP A 88 -9.26 21.83 32.51
N ALA A 89 -9.41 21.06 31.44
CA ALA A 89 -8.94 19.68 31.39
C ALA A 89 -7.43 19.60 31.16
N VAL A 90 -6.77 18.66 31.84
CA VAL A 90 -5.37 18.32 31.57
C VAL A 90 -5.30 17.52 30.28
N LEU A 91 -4.66 18.09 29.25
CA LEU A 91 -4.43 17.42 27.98
C LEU A 91 -3.26 16.46 28.10
N ARG A 92 -3.50 15.17 27.85
CA ARG A 92 -2.43 14.18 27.75
C ARG A 92 -1.82 14.23 26.36
N ALA A 93 -0.55 14.61 26.27
CA ALA A 93 0.24 14.64 25.04
C ALA A 93 1.26 13.49 25.05
N GLU A 94 0.96 12.41 24.32
CA GLU A 94 1.95 11.36 24.07
C GLU A 94 2.94 11.82 22.99
N TYR A 95 4.24 11.81 23.26
CA TYR A 95 5.26 12.24 22.28
C TYR A 95 6.23 11.12 21.92
N PHE A 96 6.73 11.20 20.69
CA PHE A 96 7.69 10.25 20.12
C PHE A 96 8.59 10.96 19.09
N PRO A 97 9.79 10.42 18.82
CA PRO A 97 10.70 11.01 17.83
C PRO A 97 10.01 11.18 16.47
N ARG A 98 10.18 12.35 15.86
CA ARG A 98 9.65 12.61 14.52
C ARG A 98 10.38 11.72 13.51
N ARG A 99 9.60 11.00 12.69
CA ARG A 99 10.14 10.16 11.62
C ARG A 99 10.84 11.02 10.57
N SER A 100 11.94 10.57 9.99
CA SER A 100 12.58 11.26 8.87
C SER A 100 11.67 11.28 7.65
N ALA A 101 11.79 12.32 6.83
CA ALA A 101 11.13 12.35 5.53
C ALA A 101 11.74 11.25 4.64
N PRO A 102 10.94 10.53 3.84
CA PRO A 102 11.47 9.55 2.91
C PRO A 102 12.47 10.20 1.96
N ALA A 103 13.67 9.65 1.90
CA ALA A 103 14.71 10.15 1.01
C ALA A 103 14.59 9.48 -0.37
N PRO A 104 14.79 10.21 -1.47
CA PRO A 104 14.91 9.60 -2.79
C PRO A 104 16.11 8.65 -2.80
N HIS A 105 15.88 7.40 -3.21
CA HIS A 105 16.89 6.33 -3.22
C HIS A 105 17.37 6.03 -4.64
N ALA A 106 16.43 5.81 -5.56
CA ALA A 106 16.75 5.46 -6.95
C ALA A 106 15.61 5.85 -7.91
N GLU A 107 15.96 5.98 -9.19
CA GLU A 107 15.04 6.25 -10.29
C GLU A 107 15.36 5.33 -11.47
N LEU A 108 14.32 4.69 -12.02
CA LEU A 108 14.39 3.80 -13.17
C LEU A 108 13.62 4.43 -14.32
N ALA A 109 14.34 4.85 -15.37
CA ALA A 109 13.74 5.41 -16.58
C ALA A 109 13.47 4.28 -17.60
N LEU A 110 12.20 3.98 -17.85
CA LEU A 110 11.78 2.85 -18.70
C LEU A 110 11.49 3.25 -20.15
N GLY A 111 11.40 4.56 -20.40
CA GLY A 111 11.12 5.13 -21.73
C GLY A 111 9.68 4.97 -22.21
N ASN A 112 8.82 4.31 -21.43
CA ASN A 112 7.40 4.09 -21.71
C ASN A 112 6.55 4.24 -20.45
N LEU A 113 5.26 4.52 -20.65
CA LEU A 113 4.28 4.71 -19.58
C LEU A 113 4.24 3.47 -18.66
N VAL A 114 4.36 3.70 -17.36
CA VAL A 114 4.26 2.64 -16.35
C VAL A 114 2.80 2.43 -15.99
N SER A 115 2.32 1.18 -16.09
CA SER A 115 0.95 0.85 -15.73
C SER A 115 0.82 0.43 -14.27
N CYS A 116 1.78 -0.34 -13.77
CA CYS A 116 1.76 -0.89 -12.42
C CYS A 116 3.17 -1.23 -11.95
N VAL A 117 3.37 -1.17 -10.63
CA VAL A 117 4.64 -1.54 -9.99
C VAL A 117 4.37 -2.38 -8.74
N ARG A 118 5.16 -3.43 -8.53
CA ARG A 118 5.14 -4.27 -7.34
C ARG A 118 6.53 -4.56 -6.82
N ALA A 119 6.75 -4.36 -5.53
CA ALA A 119 8.00 -4.60 -4.85
C ALA A 119 7.88 -5.82 -3.93
N ARG A 120 8.92 -6.67 -3.93
CA ARG A 120 9.03 -7.80 -3.00
C ARG A 120 10.49 -7.99 -2.61
N GLY A 121 10.79 -7.76 -1.33
CA GLY A 121 12.17 -7.73 -0.87
C GLY A 121 12.96 -6.65 -1.61
N ARG A 122 14.00 -7.06 -2.35
CA ARG A 122 14.79 -6.16 -3.22
C ARG A 122 14.29 -6.09 -4.66
N HIS A 123 13.44 -7.02 -5.09
CA HIS A 123 13.03 -7.10 -6.49
C HIS A 123 11.83 -6.22 -6.78
N LEU A 124 11.87 -5.59 -7.95
CA LEU A 124 10.80 -4.77 -8.51
C LEU A 124 10.25 -5.43 -9.75
N LEU A 125 8.94 -5.46 -9.87
CA LEU A 125 8.21 -5.91 -11.04
C LEU A 125 7.41 -4.74 -11.58
N VAL A 126 7.56 -4.46 -12.87
CA VAL A 126 6.96 -3.30 -13.52
C VAL A 126 6.22 -3.73 -14.78
N GLY A 127 4.95 -3.36 -14.87
CA GLY A 127 4.16 -3.48 -16.09
C GLY A 127 4.20 -2.16 -16.88
N CYS A 128 4.38 -2.26 -18.19
CA CYS A 128 4.45 -1.11 -19.08
C CYS A 128 3.34 -1.15 -20.14
N TYR A 129 2.95 0.02 -20.64
CA TYR A 129 1.97 0.12 -21.74
C TYR A 129 2.55 -0.30 -23.10
N ASP A 130 3.88 -0.45 -23.24
CA ASP A 130 4.57 -0.98 -24.43
C ASP A 130 4.51 -2.51 -24.53
N TYR A 131 3.56 -3.13 -23.82
CA TYR A 131 3.32 -4.58 -23.79
C TYR A 131 4.42 -5.37 -23.07
N SER A 132 5.40 -4.67 -22.49
CA SER A 132 6.51 -5.30 -21.79
C SER A 132 6.26 -5.44 -20.29
N VAL A 133 6.93 -6.43 -19.72
CA VAL A 133 7.09 -6.59 -18.27
C VAL A 133 8.59 -6.49 -17.98
N ALA A 134 8.95 -5.67 -17.00
CA ALA A 134 10.32 -5.49 -16.58
C ALA A 134 10.52 -5.93 -15.12
N ILE A 135 11.69 -6.46 -14.83
CA ILE A 135 12.15 -6.79 -13.48
C ILE A 135 13.40 -5.94 -13.20
N GLY A 136 13.41 -5.28 -12.05
CA GLY A 136 14.54 -4.50 -11.57
C GLY A 136 14.89 -4.85 -10.13
N ASP A 137 15.88 -4.15 -9.59
CA ASP A 137 16.29 -4.24 -8.19
C ASP A 137 16.18 -2.84 -7.56
N ILE A 138 15.78 -2.78 -6.30
CA ILE A 138 15.70 -1.55 -5.49
C ILE A 138 17.09 -0.92 -5.34
N ASP A 139 18.12 -1.76 -5.19
CA ASP A 139 19.50 -1.32 -4.94
C ASP A 139 20.38 -1.37 -6.19
N GLY A 140 19.89 -1.96 -7.29
CA GLY A 140 20.64 -2.18 -8.54
C GLY A 140 20.95 -0.93 -9.37
N GLY A 141 20.58 0.26 -8.90
CA GLY A 141 20.72 1.51 -9.64
C GLY A 141 19.61 1.73 -10.67
N ALA A 142 19.93 2.46 -11.75
CA ALA A 142 18.98 2.81 -12.81
C ALA A 142 18.82 1.73 -13.91
N GLU A 143 19.32 0.52 -13.68
CA GLU A 143 19.32 -0.57 -14.66
C GLU A 143 18.30 -1.67 -14.32
N LEU A 144 17.67 -2.22 -15.36
CA LEU A 144 16.75 -3.34 -15.26
C LEU A 144 17.52 -4.66 -15.25
N SER A 145 17.08 -5.58 -14.39
CA SER A 145 17.59 -6.95 -14.37
C SER A 145 17.07 -7.78 -15.55
N LEU A 146 15.84 -7.49 -16.01
CA LEU A 146 15.24 -8.14 -17.16
C LEU A 146 14.17 -7.23 -17.78
N LYS A 147 14.11 -7.17 -19.11
CA LYS A 147 12.96 -6.64 -19.85
C LYS A 147 12.44 -7.74 -20.77
N LEU A 148 11.17 -8.08 -20.62
CA LEU A 148 10.46 -9.01 -21.48
C LEU A 148 9.65 -8.19 -22.50
N PRO A 149 10.22 -7.90 -23.68
CA PRO A 149 9.44 -7.33 -24.77
C PRO A 149 8.34 -8.31 -25.19
N ASP A 150 7.20 -7.78 -25.63
CA ASP A 150 6.07 -8.58 -26.12
C ASP A 150 5.58 -9.64 -25.11
N ALA A 151 5.69 -9.32 -23.82
CA ALA A 151 5.16 -10.15 -22.75
C ALA A 151 3.65 -10.33 -22.87
N HIS A 152 2.95 -9.39 -23.51
CA HIS A 152 1.55 -9.45 -23.92
C HIS A 152 1.36 -8.97 -25.37
N GLU A 153 0.21 -9.25 -25.98
CA GLU A 153 -0.14 -8.72 -27.31
C GLU A 153 -0.70 -7.29 -27.25
N LYS A 154 -1.08 -6.85 -26.05
CA LYS A 154 -1.63 -5.52 -25.75
C LYS A 154 -1.11 -5.01 -24.39
N GLU A 155 -1.57 -3.84 -23.98
CA GLU A 155 -1.11 -3.12 -22.79
C GLU A 155 -1.16 -3.99 -21.54
N VAL A 156 -0.06 -4.06 -20.80
CA VAL A 156 -0.03 -4.70 -19.48
C VAL A 156 -0.72 -3.77 -18.49
N LYS A 157 -1.71 -4.26 -17.75
CA LYS A 157 -2.49 -3.47 -16.79
C LYS A 157 -2.16 -3.81 -15.35
N ALA A 158 -1.77 -5.05 -15.07
CA ALA A 158 -1.45 -5.49 -13.72
C ALA A 158 -0.33 -6.50 -13.72
N VAL A 159 0.48 -6.43 -12.67
CA VAL A 159 1.51 -7.41 -12.33
C VAL A 159 1.43 -7.68 -10.83
N ASP A 160 1.71 -8.90 -10.40
CA ASP A 160 1.88 -9.22 -8.98
C ASP A 160 2.76 -10.44 -8.75
N TRP A 161 3.39 -10.50 -7.57
CA TRP A 161 4.23 -11.62 -7.16
C TRP A 161 3.37 -12.77 -6.60
N LEU A 162 3.64 -14.00 -6.99
CA LEU A 162 2.93 -15.19 -6.51
C LEU A 162 3.70 -15.88 -5.38
N THR A 163 4.80 -16.51 -5.73
CA THR A 163 5.61 -17.34 -4.82
C THR A 163 7.09 -17.10 -5.10
N THR A 164 7.89 -17.20 -4.05
CA THR A 164 9.35 -17.18 -4.14
C THR A 164 9.81 -18.45 -3.47
N THR A 165 10.30 -19.41 -4.24
CA THR A 165 10.91 -20.61 -3.67
C THR A 165 12.31 -20.22 -3.24
N THR A 166 12.50 -20.02 -1.94
CA THR A 166 13.84 -20.07 -1.36
C THR A 166 14.10 -21.54 -1.09
N ASP A 167 14.95 -22.16 -1.90
CA ASP A 167 15.44 -23.48 -1.56
C ASP A 167 16.18 -23.36 -0.22
N GLY A 168 15.85 -24.22 0.74
CA GLY A 168 16.30 -24.15 2.14
C GLY A 168 17.80 -24.32 2.37
N GLN A 169 18.63 -24.17 1.34
CA GLN A 169 20.07 -24.02 1.42
C GLN A 169 20.39 -22.58 0.99
N GLY A 170 21.01 -21.79 1.86
CA GLY A 170 21.31 -20.37 1.64
C GLY A 170 22.31 -20.10 0.51
N ASP A 171 21.88 -20.29 -0.73
CA ASP A 171 22.59 -19.89 -1.94
C ASP A 171 21.64 -19.20 -2.94
N ALA A 172 22.22 -18.33 -3.75
CA ALA A 172 21.58 -17.14 -4.33
C ALA A 172 20.66 -17.36 -5.54
N ASP A 173 20.11 -18.55 -5.77
CA ASP A 173 19.17 -18.80 -6.88
C ASP A 173 17.71 -18.81 -6.39
N THR A 174 17.18 -17.62 -6.14
CA THR A 174 15.78 -17.43 -5.77
C THR A 174 14.92 -17.46 -7.04
N SER A 175 14.31 -18.60 -7.34
CA SER A 175 13.30 -18.66 -8.40
C SER A 175 12.03 -17.95 -7.92
N CYS A 176 11.58 -16.94 -8.67
CA CYS A 176 10.40 -16.15 -8.36
C CYS A 176 9.31 -16.41 -9.40
N GLU A 177 8.09 -16.61 -8.96
CA GLU A 177 6.92 -16.66 -9.82
C GLU A 177 6.10 -15.40 -9.71
N PHE A 178 5.65 -14.89 -10.85
CA PHE A 178 4.79 -13.71 -10.92
C PHE A 178 3.71 -13.88 -11.98
N VAL A 179 2.69 -13.05 -11.86
CA VAL A 179 1.61 -12.96 -12.83
C VAL A 179 1.66 -11.60 -13.51
N SER A 180 1.37 -11.59 -14.82
CA SER A 180 1.07 -10.38 -15.58
C SER A 180 -0.31 -10.51 -16.22
N ALA A 181 -1.03 -9.41 -16.32
CA ALA A 181 -2.36 -9.37 -16.91
C ALA A 181 -2.52 -8.11 -17.76
N GLY A 182 -3.23 -8.24 -18.88
CA GLY A 182 -3.28 -7.18 -19.88
C GLY A 182 -4.63 -6.99 -20.57
N HIS A 183 -4.62 -6.06 -21.52
CA HIS A 183 -5.77 -5.74 -22.37
C HIS A 183 -6.05 -6.83 -23.43
N ASP A 184 -5.14 -7.80 -23.56
CA ASP A 184 -5.29 -9.00 -24.40
C ASP A 184 -6.22 -10.07 -23.77
N GLN A 185 -6.87 -9.75 -22.64
CA GLN A 185 -7.83 -10.61 -21.92
C GLN A 185 -7.20 -11.80 -21.18
N ASP A 186 -5.87 -11.96 -21.30
CA ASP A 186 -5.15 -13.09 -20.76
C ASP A 186 -4.39 -12.68 -19.48
N CYS A 187 -4.26 -13.63 -18.56
CA CYS A 187 -3.25 -13.57 -17.50
C CYS A 187 -2.13 -14.55 -17.86
N ARG A 188 -0.87 -14.17 -17.66
CA ARG A 188 0.29 -15.03 -17.92
C ARG A 188 1.06 -15.26 -16.64
N ILE A 189 1.39 -16.51 -16.37
CA ILE A 189 2.21 -16.90 -15.21
C ILE A 189 3.63 -17.09 -15.70
N TRP A 190 4.57 -16.49 -14.98
CA TRP A 190 5.98 -16.50 -15.32
C TRP A 190 6.78 -17.07 -14.16
N ARG A 191 7.87 -17.75 -14.50
CA ARG A 191 8.95 -18.06 -13.57
C ARG A 191 10.20 -17.33 -14.00
N TRP A 192 10.81 -16.61 -13.08
CA TRP A 192 12.05 -15.89 -13.24
C TRP A 192 13.15 -16.57 -12.41
N GLU A 193 14.24 -16.94 -13.06
CA GLU A 193 15.37 -17.65 -12.48
C GLU A 193 16.65 -17.26 -13.23
N ALA A 194 17.74 -16.99 -12.52
CA ALA A 194 19.04 -16.62 -13.09
C ALA A 194 18.98 -15.52 -14.19
N GLY A 195 18.11 -14.52 -14.04
CA GLY A 195 17.99 -13.41 -14.99
C GLY A 195 17.15 -13.70 -16.25
N ALA A 196 16.58 -14.90 -16.39
CA ALA A 196 15.70 -15.26 -17.48
C ALA A 196 14.28 -15.55 -16.97
N ALA A 197 13.25 -15.14 -17.71
CA ALA A 197 11.88 -15.50 -17.38
C ALA A 197 11.26 -16.40 -18.45
N ARG A 198 10.54 -17.43 -17.99
CA ARG A 198 9.79 -18.37 -18.83
C ARG A 198 8.31 -18.28 -18.52
N CYS A 199 7.47 -18.25 -19.56
CA CYS A 199 6.03 -18.33 -19.41
C CYS A 199 5.65 -19.78 -19.08
N LEU A 200 5.04 -19.99 -17.91
CA LEU A 200 4.57 -21.30 -17.46
C LEU A 200 3.20 -21.63 -18.03
N ALA A 201 2.29 -20.66 -18.05
CA ALA A 201 0.92 -20.86 -18.50
C ALA A 201 0.25 -19.56 -18.96
N VAL A 202 -0.70 -19.71 -19.88
CA VAL A 202 -1.63 -18.65 -20.30
C VAL A 202 -3.02 -18.95 -19.74
N CYS A 203 -3.48 -18.11 -18.83
CA CYS A 203 -4.77 -18.21 -18.17
C CYS A 203 -5.83 -17.49 -19.02
N LYS A 204 -6.70 -18.28 -19.66
CA LYS A 204 -7.75 -17.80 -20.56
C LYS A 204 -9.12 -17.98 -19.92
N GLY A 205 -9.95 -16.93 -19.97
CA GLY A 205 -11.33 -17.07 -19.50
C GLY A 205 -12.08 -15.77 -19.24
N HIS A 206 -11.42 -14.61 -19.19
CA HIS A 206 -12.12 -13.31 -19.18
C HIS A 206 -12.68 -12.99 -20.55
N ALA A 207 -13.79 -12.26 -20.59
CA ALA A 207 -14.43 -11.83 -21.84
C ALA A 207 -13.94 -10.45 -22.30
N SER A 208 -13.15 -9.76 -21.48
CA SER A 208 -12.62 -8.43 -21.74
C SER A 208 -11.30 -8.19 -21.01
N SER A 209 -10.73 -6.99 -21.14
CA SER A 209 -9.46 -6.56 -20.54
C SER A 209 -9.34 -6.95 -19.08
N VAL A 210 -8.24 -7.58 -18.70
CA VAL A 210 -7.92 -7.78 -17.29
C VAL A 210 -7.26 -6.52 -16.76
N LEU A 211 -7.79 -5.97 -15.66
CA LEU A 211 -7.38 -4.67 -15.13
C LEU A 211 -6.54 -4.80 -13.87
N CYS A 212 -6.76 -5.85 -13.09
CA CYS A 212 -6.05 -6.10 -11.84
C CYS A 212 -5.78 -7.59 -11.65
N ALA A 213 -4.68 -7.88 -10.95
CA ALA A 213 -4.31 -9.21 -10.50
C ALA A 213 -3.70 -9.11 -9.10
N ALA A 214 -3.95 -10.11 -8.26
CA ALA A 214 -3.34 -10.23 -6.94
C ALA A 214 -2.97 -11.68 -6.65
N GLY A 215 -1.75 -11.92 -6.15
CA GLY A 215 -1.30 -13.21 -5.66
C GLY A 215 -1.86 -13.51 -4.26
N SER A 216 -2.20 -14.78 -3.99
CA SER A 216 -2.60 -15.20 -2.64
C SER A 216 -1.42 -15.08 -1.67
N PRO A 217 -1.61 -14.56 -0.45
CA PRO A 217 -0.55 -14.49 0.53
C PRO A 217 -0.15 -15.88 1.02
N GLY A 218 1.15 -16.19 0.92
CA GLY A 218 1.75 -17.41 1.46
C GLY A 218 1.93 -18.56 0.45
N PRO A 219 2.92 -19.44 0.68
CA PRO A 219 3.30 -20.49 -0.27
C PRO A 219 2.30 -21.67 -0.35
N ALA A 220 1.45 -21.83 0.67
CA ALA A 220 0.56 -22.99 0.78
C ALA A 220 -0.66 -22.96 -0.16
N PHE A 221 -1.07 -21.77 -0.59
CA PHE A 221 -2.34 -21.62 -1.30
C PHE A 221 -2.18 -21.60 -2.81
N GLY A 222 -1.05 -21.14 -3.37
CA GLY A 222 -0.78 -21.27 -4.81
C GLY A 222 -1.95 -20.83 -5.70
N HIS A 223 -2.59 -19.72 -5.36
CA HIS A 223 -3.70 -19.14 -6.12
C HIS A 223 -3.40 -17.67 -6.48
N PHE A 224 -4.10 -17.16 -7.47
CA PHE A 224 -4.21 -15.73 -7.69
C PHE A 224 -5.62 -15.36 -8.13
N ALA A 225 -5.97 -14.10 -7.94
CA ALA A 225 -7.24 -13.53 -8.38
C ALA A 225 -6.98 -12.52 -9.50
N SER A 226 -7.90 -12.41 -10.44
CA SER A 226 -7.92 -11.34 -11.44
C SER A 226 -9.28 -10.69 -11.51
N GLY A 227 -9.30 -9.38 -11.75
CA GLY A 227 -10.50 -8.61 -12.03
C GLY A 227 -10.44 -8.01 -13.44
N SER A 228 -11.57 -8.03 -14.13
CA SER A 228 -11.67 -7.60 -15.53
C SER A 228 -12.76 -6.56 -15.75
N PHE A 229 -12.68 -5.90 -16.90
CA PHE A 229 -13.71 -5.02 -17.43
C PHE A 229 -15.03 -5.75 -17.70
N ASP A 230 -15.03 -7.10 -17.76
CA ASP A 230 -16.26 -7.91 -17.86
C ASP A 230 -17.10 -7.96 -16.56
N GLY A 231 -16.66 -7.29 -15.49
CA GLY A 231 -17.32 -7.27 -14.19
C GLY A 231 -17.15 -8.56 -13.37
N GLN A 232 -16.31 -9.48 -13.83
CA GLN A 232 -16.05 -10.74 -13.15
C GLN A 232 -14.72 -10.68 -12.40
N VAL A 233 -14.68 -11.39 -11.27
CA VAL A 233 -13.44 -11.77 -10.61
C VAL A 233 -13.21 -13.26 -10.84
N LYS A 234 -12.01 -13.65 -11.29
CA LYS A 234 -11.67 -15.05 -11.52
C LYS A 234 -10.56 -15.48 -10.58
N LEU A 235 -10.69 -16.70 -10.05
CA LEU A 235 -9.69 -17.36 -9.23
C LEU A 235 -8.96 -18.39 -10.06
N TRP A 236 -7.64 -18.43 -9.94
CA TRP A 236 -6.76 -19.27 -10.74
C TRP A 236 -5.77 -20.01 -9.85
N ARG A 237 -5.34 -21.18 -10.30
CA ARG A 237 -4.24 -21.92 -9.65
C ARG A 237 -2.90 -21.48 -10.24
N SER A 238 -1.91 -21.24 -9.38
CA SER A 238 -0.54 -20.92 -9.77
C SER A 238 0.32 -22.17 -10.03
N SER A 239 0.07 -23.28 -9.33
CA SER A 239 0.81 -24.53 -9.50
C SER A 239 0.26 -25.48 -10.58
N ASP A 240 1.13 -26.32 -11.15
CA ASP A 240 0.82 -27.31 -12.19
C ASP A 240 0.16 -28.59 -11.67
N GLU A 241 0.10 -28.80 -10.34
CA GLU A 241 -0.43 -30.04 -9.78
C GLU A 241 -1.96 -30.14 -9.96
N GLY A 242 -2.37 -30.80 -11.05
CA GLY A 242 -3.72 -31.33 -11.21
C GLY A 242 -4.63 -30.66 -12.23
N THR A 243 -4.16 -29.74 -13.09
CA THR A 243 -4.98 -29.29 -14.23
C THR A 243 -4.91 -30.32 -15.36
N ALA A 244 -5.67 -31.41 -15.20
CA ALA A 244 -6.05 -32.22 -16.34
C ALA A 244 -6.86 -31.36 -17.31
N ALA A 245 -6.47 -31.40 -18.57
CA ALA A 245 -7.17 -30.75 -19.66
C ALA A 245 -8.60 -31.31 -19.76
N GLU A 246 -9.59 -30.55 -19.32
CA GLU A 246 -11.00 -30.78 -19.70
C GLU A 246 -11.40 -29.82 -20.82
N THR A 247 -10.72 -29.95 -21.95
CA THR A 247 -11.38 -29.71 -23.23
C THR A 247 -11.55 -31.09 -23.86
N GLY A 248 -12.76 -31.64 -23.79
CA GLY A 248 -13.16 -32.88 -24.46
C GLY A 248 -13.21 -32.75 -25.99
N GLY A 249 -12.27 -32.02 -26.58
CA GLY A 249 -12.05 -31.90 -28.01
C GLY A 249 -10.67 -32.44 -28.34
N ILE A 250 -10.58 -33.21 -29.42
CA ILE A 250 -9.34 -33.80 -29.93
C ILE A 250 -8.32 -32.67 -30.14
N SER A 251 -7.41 -32.51 -29.18
CA SER A 251 -6.35 -31.51 -29.21
C SER A 251 -5.13 -32.12 -29.85
N HIS A 252 -4.77 -31.63 -31.04
CA HIS A 252 -3.41 -31.75 -31.54
C HIS A 252 -2.48 -30.99 -30.59
N GLN A 253 -1.91 -31.70 -29.61
CA GLN A 253 -0.87 -31.12 -28.75
C GLN A 253 0.39 -30.87 -29.59
N SER A 254 0.62 -29.61 -29.95
CA SER A 254 1.93 -29.14 -30.39
C SER A 254 2.90 -29.25 -29.21
N LYS A 255 4.03 -29.93 -29.41
CA LYS A 255 5.12 -30.07 -28.42
C LYS A 255 5.77 -28.74 -27.98
N HIS A 256 5.36 -27.61 -28.56
CA HIS A 256 5.95 -26.29 -28.36
C HIS A 256 4.96 -25.19 -27.93
N SER A 257 3.70 -25.50 -27.60
CA SER A 257 2.74 -24.48 -27.14
C SER A 257 2.71 -24.36 -25.61
N VAL A 258 2.81 -23.13 -25.09
CA VAL A 258 2.59 -22.82 -23.66
C VAL A 258 1.20 -23.33 -23.25
N PRO A 259 1.06 -24.02 -22.11
CA PRO A 259 -0.22 -24.60 -21.70
C PRO A 259 -1.23 -23.51 -21.36
N SER A 260 -2.50 -23.75 -21.74
CA SER A 260 -3.62 -22.87 -21.38
C SER A 260 -4.27 -23.35 -20.08
N ARG A 261 -4.57 -22.43 -19.16
CA ARG A 261 -5.29 -22.70 -17.91
C ARG A 261 -6.67 -22.04 -17.92
N VAL A 262 -7.62 -22.73 -17.29
CA VAL A 262 -8.99 -22.24 -17.07
C VAL A 262 -9.14 -21.76 -15.63
N PRO A 263 -10.06 -20.82 -15.35
CA PRO A 263 -10.30 -20.36 -13.99
C PRO A 263 -10.87 -21.48 -13.13
N LEU A 264 -10.44 -21.56 -11.87
CA LEU A 264 -11.00 -22.47 -10.87
C LEU A 264 -12.44 -22.07 -10.53
N ARG A 265 -12.66 -20.77 -10.36
CA ARG A 265 -13.97 -20.18 -10.02
C ARG A 265 -14.12 -18.83 -10.69
N THR A 266 -15.37 -18.48 -11.01
CA THR A 266 -15.75 -17.13 -11.43
C THR A 266 -16.69 -16.58 -10.38
N LEU A 267 -16.29 -15.49 -9.74
CA LEU A 267 -17.05 -14.75 -8.75
C LEU A 267 -17.82 -13.66 -9.48
N ALA A 268 -19.10 -13.91 -9.70
CA ALA A 268 -19.99 -13.01 -10.40
C ALA A 268 -20.77 -12.17 -9.40
N GLY A 269 -20.71 -10.84 -9.54
CA GLY A 269 -21.51 -9.96 -8.69
C GLY A 269 -21.42 -8.49 -9.08
N HIS A 270 -20.23 -8.00 -9.44
CA HIS A 270 -20.07 -6.61 -9.87
C HIS A 270 -20.90 -6.32 -11.10
N ARG A 271 -21.48 -5.11 -11.14
CA ARG A 271 -22.34 -4.65 -12.25
C ARG A 271 -21.56 -3.91 -13.35
N ASP A 272 -20.29 -3.61 -13.08
CA ASP A 272 -19.40 -2.86 -13.94
C ASP A 272 -17.96 -3.37 -13.73
N ALA A 273 -16.99 -2.81 -14.46
CA ALA A 273 -15.59 -3.20 -14.48
C ALA A 273 -14.98 -3.33 -13.08
N VAL A 274 -14.19 -4.39 -12.86
CA VAL A 274 -13.43 -4.61 -11.62
C VAL A 274 -12.03 -4.04 -11.78
N HIS A 275 -11.72 -2.98 -11.03
CA HIS A 275 -10.46 -2.27 -11.11
C HIS A 275 -9.43 -2.73 -10.08
N ALA A 276 -9.86 -3.32 -8.96
CA ALA A 276 -8.96 -3.73 -7.89
C ALA A 276 -9.35 -5.08 -7.31
N VAL A 277 -8.34 -5.87 -6.94
CA VAL A 277 -8.48 -7.10 -6.14
C VAL A 277 -7.39 -7.11 -5.06
N ALA A 278 -7.72 -7.54 -3.86
CA ALA A 278 -6.78 -7.60 -2.75
C ALA A 278 -7.13 -8.72 -1.78
N TYR A 279 -6.16 -9.58 -1.46
CA TYR A 279 -6.34 -10.62 -0.44
C TYR A 279 -6.27 -10.03 0.97
N ALA A 280 -7.11 -10.55 1.86
CA ALA A 280 -7.14 -10.23 3.30
C ALA A 280 -6.62 -11.38 4.18
N GLY A 281 -6.08 -12.42 3.53
CA GLY A 281 -5.71 -13.70 4.11
C GLY A 281 -5.82 -14.79 3.05
N ALA A 282 -5.76 -16.05 3.46
CA ALA A 282 -5.83 -17.18 2.53
C ALA A 282 -7.22 -17.37 1.89
N ASN A 283 -8.28 -17.21 2.70
CA ASN A 283 -9.66 -17.51 2.27
C ASN A 283 -10.53 -16.27 2.01
N GLN A 284 -9.98 -15.06 2.15
CA GLN A 284 -10.74 -13.82 2.00
C GLN A 284 -10.14 -12.95 0.90
N LEU A 285 -10.97 -12.55 -0.04
CA LEU A 285 -10.62 -11.70 -1.16
C LEU A 285 -11.55 -10.49 -1.22
N PHE A 286 -10.99 -9.29 -1.34
CA PHE A 286 -11.74 -8.10 -1.69
C PHE A 286 -11.64 -7.81 -3.19
N SER A 287 -12.73 -7.30 -3.76
CA SER A 287 -12.73 -6.73 -5.10
C SER A 287 -13.42 -5.38 -5.14
N GLY A 288 -12.89 -4.46 -5.94
CA GLY A 288 -13.36 -3.09 -6.08
C GLY A 288 -13.77 -2.81 -7.51
N GLY A 289 -14.99 -2.32 -7.70
CA GLY A 289 -15.58 -2.09 -9.01
C GLY A 289 -15.87 -0.62 -9.32
N ALA A 290 -16.08 -0.36 -10.61
CA ALA A 290 -16.66 0.88 -11.13
C ALA A 290 -18.13 1.05 -10.72
N ASP A 291 -18.78 -0.02 -10.23
CA ASP A 291 -20.13 0.00 -9.66
C ASP A 291 -20.21 0.62 -8.25
N CYS A 292 -19.19 1.38 -7.86
CA CYS A 292 -19.05 2.06 -6.57
C CYS A 292 -19.13 1.10 -5.37
N SER A 293 -18.59 -0.10 -5.54
CA SER A 293 -18.76 -1.18 -4.57
C SER A 293 -17.43 -1.91 -4.32
N ALA A 294 -17.16 -2.24 -3.05
CA ALA A 294 -16.07 -3.12 -2.64
C ALA A 294 -16.62 -4.40 -1.96
N ARG A 295 -16.50 -5.54 -2.62
CA ARG A 295 -17.08 -6.83 -2.19
C ARG A 295 -16.06 -7.70 -1.50
N LEU A 296 -16.50 -8.40 -0.46
CA LEU A 296 -15.74 -9.46 0.21
C LEU A 296 -16.24 -10.82 -0.26
N TRP A 297 -15.31 -11.66 -0.68
CA TRP A 297 -15.55 -13.01 -1.15
C TRP A 297 -14.86 -14.03 -0.26
N ASP A 298 -15.56 -15.14 -0.02
CA ASP A 298 -14.97 -16.37 0.47
C ASP A 298 -14.37 -17.14 -0.73
N VAL A 299 -13.07 -17.40 -0.71
CA VAL A 299 -12.32 -17.99 -1.82
C VAL A 299 -12.64 -19.49 -1.98
N GLU A 300 -12.84 -20.21 -0.88
CA GLU A 300 -13.19 -21.63 -0.85
C GLU A 300 -14.61 -21.86 -1.36
N VAL A 301 -15.57 -21.08 -0.86
CA VAL A 301 -16.98 -21.22 -1.22
C VAL A 301 -17.27 -20.56 -2.58
N GLY A 302 -16.58 -19.47 -2.90
CA GLY A 302 -16.85 -18.63 -4.06
C GLY A 302 -18.10 -17.77 -3.90
N ALA A 303 -18.49 -17.46 -2.67
CA ALA A 303 -19.69 -16.68 -2.34
C ALA A 303 -19.32 -15.29 -1.81
N GLU A 304 -20.18 -14.32 -2.09
CA GLU A 304 -20.08 -12.98 -1.51
C GLU A 304 -20.45 -13.05 -0.02
N SER A 305 -19.52 -12.62 0.84
CA SER A 305 -19.73 -12.56 2.29
C SER A 305 -20.24 -11.19 2.74
N ALA A 306 -19.75 -10.10 2.12
CA ALA A 306 -20.15 -8.75 2.47
C ALA A 306 -19.99 -7.79 1.29
N MET A 307 -20.72 -6.67 1.36
CA MET A 307 -20.68 -5.60 0.38
C MET A 307 -20.50 -4.26 1.08
N LEU A 308 -19.46 -3.51 0.70
CA LEU A 308 -19.19 -2.16 1.18
C LEU A 308 -19.46 -1.13 0.07
N ARG A 309 -20.35 -0.17 0.32
CA ARG A 309 -20.60 0.92 -0.64
C ARG A 309 -19.56 2.02 -0.52
N ALA A 310 -18.94 2.34 -1.65
CA ALA A 310 -18.08 3.49 -1.83
C ALA A 310 -18.89 4.63 -2.48
N PRO A 311 -18.50 5.91 -2.27
CA PRO A 311 -19.17 7.04 -2.91
C PRO A 311 -18.88 7.15 -4.42
N SER A 312 -17.86 6.44 -4.91
CA SER A 312 -17.38 6.49 -6.29
C SER A 312 -16.70 5.17 -6.66
N ALA A 313 -16.28 5.03 -7.92
CA ALA A 313 -15.57 3.87 -8.44
C ALA A 313 -14.33 3.56 -7.60
N VAL A 314 -14.15 2.30 -7.22
CA VAL A 314 -13.00 1.84 -6.42
C VAL A 314 -11.89 1.44 -7.39
N LEU A 315 -10.81 2.21 -7.43
CA LEU A 315 -9.70 2.04 -8.38
C LEU A 315 -8.57 1.17 -7.81
N SER A 316 -8.36 1.21 -6.49
CA SER A 316 -7.33 0.43 -5.80
C SER A 316 -7.83 -0.05 -4.45
N LEU A 317 -7.41 -1.25 -4.05
CA LEU A 317 -7.71 -1.83 -2.75
C LEU A 317 -6.44 -2.42 -2.16
N HIS A 318 -6.31 -2.30 -0.84
CA HIS A 318 -5.28 -3.05 -0.11
C HIS A 318 -5.76 -3.38 1.30
N SER A 319 -5.67 -4.66 1.66
CA SER A 319 -6.00 -5.11 3.01
C SER A 319 -4.77 -5.04 3.89
N ARG A 320 -4.96 -4.63 5.14
CA ARG A 320 -3.92 -4.70 6.15
C ARG A 320 -3.58 -6.17 6.43
N PRO A 321 -2.31 -6.53 6.70
CA PRO A 321 -1.92 -7.93 6.94
C PRO A 321 -2.66 -8.62 8.11
N ASP A 322 -3.28 -7.86 9.02
CA ASP A 322 -4.09 -8.39 10.11
C ASP A 322 -5.54 -8.72 9.71
N GLY A 323 -5.95 -8.40 8.47
CA GLY A 323 -7.31 -8.56 7.95
C GLY A 323 -8.36 -7.66 8.60
N ARG A 324 -7.95 -6.71 9.45
CA ARG A 324 -8.88 -5.89 10.25
C ARG A 324 -9.26 -4.58 9.59
N ALA A 325 -8.54 -4.20 8.54
CA ALA A 325 -8.69 -2.92 7.87
C ALA A 325 -8.53 -3.07 6.36
N LEU A 326 -9.38 -2.37 5.61
CA LEU A 326 -9.33 -2.28 4.16
C LEU A 326 -9.17 -0.82 3.73
N LEU A 327 -8.12 -0.53 2.96
CA LEU A 327 -7.97 0.75 2.29
C LEU A 327 -8.57 0.68 0.90
N ALA A 328 -9.35 1.69 0.55
CA ALA A 328 -9.91 1.88 -0.78
C ALA A 328 -9.48 3.24 -1.35
N GLY A 329 -8.77 3.19 -2.47
CA GLY A 329 -8.55 4.32 -3.36
C GLY A 329 -9.72 4.41 -4.32
N CYS A 330 -10.44 5.55 -4.30
CA CYS A 330 -11.60 5.78 -5.15
C CYS A 330 -11.28 6.80 -6.24
N ALA A 331 -12.14 6.93 -7.25
CA ALA A 331 -12.11 8.02 -8.22
C ALA A 331 -12.51 9.40 -7.61
N GLY A 332 -12.52 9.52 -6.29
CA GLY A 332 -12.62 10.78 -5.56
C GLY A 332 -11.29 11.14 -4.89
N PRO A 333 -11.17 12.35 -4.30
CA PRO A 333 -9.94 12.86 -3.69
C PRO A 333 -9.50 12.12 -2.41
N GLN A 334 -10.40 11.32 -1.83
CA GLN A 334 -10.24 10.78 -0.48
C GLN A 334 -10.06 9.26 -0.50
N PRO A 335 -8.89 8.74 -0.08
CA PRO A 335 -8.74 7.37 0.36
C PRO A 335 -9.66 7.10 1.56
N ARG A 336 -10.23 5.90 1.61
CA ARG A 336 -11.17 5.49 2.66
C ARG A 336 -10.70 4.23 3.37
N LEU A 337 -10.92 4.19 4.68
CA LEU A 337 -10.64 3.05 5.53
C LEU A 337 -11.95 2.41 5.99
N TYR A 338 -12.07 1.10 5.77
CA TYR A 338 -13.23 0.30 6.16
C TYR A 338 -12.83 -0.80 7.14
N ASP A 339 -13.73 -1.14 8.09
CA ASP A 339 -13.63 -2.41 8.83
C ASP A 339 -14.46 -3.47 8.11
N PRO A 340 -13.84 -4.47 7.47
CA PRO A 340 -14.57 -5.48 6.73
C PRO A 340 -15.32 -6.48 7.62
N ARG A 341 -15.07 -6.52 8.93
CA ARG A 341 -15.71 -7.45 9.88
C ARG A 341 -16.97 -6.86 10.50
N SER A 342 -17.16 -5.54 10.39
CA SER A 342 -18.36 -4.88 10.89
C SER A 342 -19.53 -5.24 9.99
N SER A 343 -20.65 -5.69 10.57
CA SER A 343 -21.88 -5.91 9.83
C SER A 343 -22.51 -4.56 9.47
N GLY A 344 -22.07 -3.96 8.36
CA GLY A 344 -22.56 -2.68 7.84
C GLY A 344 -21.51 -1.91 7.03
N ASP A 345 -21.94 -0.83 6.36
CA ASP A 345 -21.07 0.13 5.64
C ASP A 345 -20.28 1.02 6.64
N THR A 346 -19.50 0.41 7.55
CA THR A 346 -18.80 1.16 8.61
C THR A 346 -17.48 1.71 8.10
N LEU A 347 -17.56 2.90 7.52
CA LEU A 347 -16.40 3.75 7.26
C LEU A 347 -15.72 4.13 8.58
N ILE A 348 -14.45 3.78 8.75
CA ILE A 348 -13.63 4.17 9.91
C ILE A 348 -13.13 5.61 9.73
N ALA A 349 -12.54 5.90 8.57
CA ALA A 349 -11.89 7.18 8.30
C ALA A 349 -11.86 7.52 6.81
N CYS A 350 -11.87 8.82 6.51
CA CYS A 350 -11.53 9.39 5.20
C CYS A 350 -10.28 10.24 5.34
N PHE A 351 -9.40 10.19 4.34
CA PHE A 351 -8.18 10.97 4.30
C PHE A 351 -8.30 12.07 3.25
N ASN A 352 -8.11 13.33 3.61
CA ASN A 352 -8.13 14.44 2.66
C ASN A 352 -6.81 14.50 1.90
N ALA A 353 -6.64 13.59 0.95
CA ALA A 353 -5.34 13.30 0.39
C ALA A 353 -5.02 14.09 -0.88
N HIS A 354 -5.78 13.85 -1.94
CA HIS A 354 -5.44 14.26 -3.29
C HIS A 354 -6.46 15.28 -3.81
N ASP A 355 -6.09 16.06 -4.81
CA ASP A 355 -7.04 16.97 -5.49
C ASP A 355 -7.90 16.23 -6.52
N THR A 356 -7.47 15.02 -6.93
CA THR A 356 -8.06 14.23 -8.01
C THR A 356 -8.15 12.74 -7.62
N TRP A 357 -8.32 11.85 -8.61
CA TRP A 357 -8.53 10.42 -8.39
C TRP A 357 -7.35 9.76 -7.67
N VAL A 358 -7.65 8.88 -6.72
CA VAL A 358 -6.66 8.05 -6.04
C VAL A 358 -6.48 6.76 -6.84
N CYS A 359 -5.38 6.66 -7.57
CA CYS A 359 -5.07 5.54 -8.45
C CYS A 359 -4.51 4.33 -7.70
N GLY A 360 -3.81 4.55 -6.59
CA GLY A 360 -3.14 3.48 -5.84
C GLY A 360 -3.15 3.73 -4.34
N VAL A 361 -3.35 2.65 -3.58
CA VAL A 361 -3.21 2.64 -2.12
C VAL A 361 -2.45 1.39 -1.70
N ARG A 362 -1.53 1.52 -0.73
CA ARG A 362 -0.77 0.40 -0.20
C ARG A 362 -0.45 0.58 1.28
N TRP A 363 -0.72 -0.44 2.08
CA TRP A 363 -0.26 -0.50 3.46
C TRP A 363 1.23 -0.72 3.56
N CYS A 364 1.83 -0.16 4.61
CA CYS A 364 3.15 -0.58 5.06
C CYS A 364 3.08 -2.06 5.47
N PRO A 365 3.94 -2.95 4.92
CA PRO A 365 3.89 -4.38 5.18
C PRO A 365 4.40 -4.77 6.58
N GLN A 366 5.04 -3.85 7.31
CA GLN A 366 5.58 -4.13 8.63
C GLN A 366 4.45 -4.45 9.64
N PRO A 367 4.57 -5.55 10.41
CA PRO A 367 3.57 -5.91 11.41
C PRO A 367 3.31 -4.80 12.42
N GLY A 368 2.05 -4.46 12.64
CA GLY A 368 1.65 -3.42 13.60
C GLY A 368 1.80 -1.98 13.11
N SER A 369 2.37 -1.76 11.91
CA SER A 369 2.45 -0.43 11.32
C SER A 369 1.07 0.16 11.07
N GLN A 370 0.95 1.47 11.31
CA GLN A 370 -0.23 2.28 11.02
C GLN A 370 0.01 3.19 9.81
N LEU A 371 1.03 2.88 9.01
CA LEU A 371 1.41 3.67 7.85
C LEU A 371 0.82 3.09 6.57
N PHE A 372 0.46 3.98 5.66
CA PHE A 372 0.10 3.62 4.30
C PHE A 372 0.53 4.72 3.31
N ALA A 373 0.66 4.34 2.05
CA ALA A 373 0.94 5.24 0.95
C ALA A 373 -0.28 5.33 0.03
N SER A 374 -0.51 6.52 -0.53
CA SER A 374 -1.49 6.75 -1.59
C SER A 374 -0.87 7.51 -2.75
N CYS A 375 -1.36 7.26 -3.95
CA CYS A 375 -0.96 8.01 -5.14
C CYS A 375 -2.18 8.36 -6.00
N GLY A 376 -2.08 9.43 -6.77
CA GLY A 376 -3.18 9.92 -7.58
C GLY A 376 -2.79 10.57 -8.90
N CYS A 377 -3.82 11.02 -9.61
CA CYS A 377 -3.68 11.79 -10.85
C CYS A 377 -3.09 13.21 -10.63
N ASP A 378 -2.93 13.63 -9.38
CA ASP A 378 -2.32 14.91 -8.99
C ASP A 378 -0.78 14.87 -9.00
N THR A 379 -0.18 13.79 -9.51
CA THR A 379 1.27 13.57 -9.64
C THR A 379 2.01 13.42 -8.31
N VAL A 380 1.30 13.31 -7.19
CA VAL A 380 1.90 13.22 -5.85
C VAL A 380 1.72 11.83 -5.26
N VAL A 381 2.76 11.34 -4.58
CA VAL A 381 2.65 10.19 -3.66
C VAL A 381 2.63 10.73 -2.23
N LYS A 382 1.64 10.33 -1.44
CA LYS A 382 1.43 10.82 -0.08
C LYS A 382 1.61 9.69 0.91
N LEU A 383 2.34 9.95 1.98
CA LEU A 383 2.46 9.03 3.11
C LEU A 383 1.56 9.45 4.26
N TRP A 384 0.91 8.47 4.85
CA TRP A 384 -0.12 8.68 5.85
C TRP A 384 0.15 7.86 7.10
N ASP A 385 -0.30 8.41 8.22
CA ASP A 385 -0.46 7.70 9.48
C ASP A 385 -1.94 7.63 9.80
N LEU A 386 -2.46 6.47 10.22
CA LEU A 386 -3.86 6.35 10.62
C LEU A 386 -4.26 7.29 11.76
N ARG A 387 -3.28 7.70 12.58
CA ARG A 387 -3.47 8.64 13.70
C ARG A 387 -3.70 10.08 13.22
N CYS A 388 -3.53 10.35 11.92
CA CYS A 388 -3.78 11.65 11.31
C CYS A 388 -4.58 11.52 10.01
N THR A 389 -5.85 11.89 10.06
CA THR A 389 -6.74 11.85 8.88
C THR A 389 -6.77 13.16 8.09
N LYS A 390 -6.37 14.27 8.72
CA LYS A 390 -6.49 15.62 8.17
C LYS A 390 -5.38 15.98 7.18
N ALA A 391 -4.17 15.49 7.39
CA ALA A 391 -3.02 15.83 6.59
C ALA A 391 -2.07 14.62 6.43
N PRO A 392 -1.39 14.50 5.27
CA PRO A 392 -0.35 13.50 5.10
C PRO A 392 0.87 13.85 5.98
N LEU A 393 1.65 12.83 6.35
CA LEU A 393 2.95 13.03 6.98
C LEU A 393 3.93 13.69 6.00
N TYR A 394 3.96 13.18 4.77
CA TYR A 394 4.89 13.61 3.73
C TYR A 394 4.22 13.60 2.35
N ASP A 395 4.50 14.64 1.57
CA ASP A 395 4.18 14.77 0.15
C ASP A 395 5.45 14.52 -0.68
N LEU A 396 5.45 13.47 -1.50
CA LEU A 396 6.55 13.14 -2.42
C LEU A 396 6.19 13.67 -3.82
N ARG A 397 6.81 14.77 -4.23
CA ARG A 397 6.47 15.55 -5.44
C ARG A 397 7.54 15.46 -6.53
N ASP A 398 8.01 14.25 -6.81
CA ASP A 398 9.09 14.07 -7.78
C ASP A 398 8.59 13.67 -9.18
N HIS A 399 7.35 13.19 -9.29
CA HIS A 399 6.77 12.80 -10.58
C HIS A 399 6.23 14.00 -11.35
N SER A 400 6.43 13.99 -12.67
CA SER A 400 5.94 15.03 -13.59
C SER A 400 4.63 14.63 -14.29
N GLY A 401 4.19 13.38 -14.10
CA GLY A 401 2.98 12.80 -14.68
C GLY A 401 2.11 12.09 -13.64
N ILE A 402 0.98 11.58 -14.11
CA ILE A 402 0.02 10.83 -13.29
C ILE A 402 0.70 9.61 -12.67
N VAL A 403 0.61 9.46 -11.35
CA VAL A 403 1.12 8.28 -10.67
C VAL A 403 0.08 7.17 -10.74
N THR A 404 0.38 6.14 -11.53
CA THR A 404 -0.57 5.06 -11.86
C THR A 404 -0.61 3.98 -10.78
N SER A 405 0.48 3.76 -10.05
CA SER A 405 0.59 2.70 -9.05
C SER A 405 1.61 3.06 -7.98
N VAL A 406 1.35 2.60 -6.76
CA VAL A 406 2.28 2.68 -5.62
C VAL A 406 2.37 1.32 -4.93
N ASP A 407 3.55 0.97 -4.44
CA ASP A 407 3.77 -0.19 -3.59
C ASP A 407 4.74 0.14 -2.44
N TRP A 408 4.70 -0.66 -1.39
CA TRP A 408 5.55 -0.53 -0.21
C TRP A 408 6.23 -1.88 0.05
N SER A 409 7.56 -1.90 -0.08
CA SER A 409 8.38 -3.08 0.16
C SER A 409 8.58 -3.37 1.65
N GLU A 410 8.75 -4.66 1.97
CA GLU A 410 9.14 -5.16 3.30
C GLU A 410 10.47 -4.57 3.79
N THR A 411 11.34 -4.14 2.86
CA THR A 411 12.63 -3.50 3.16
C THR A 411 12.49 -2.02 3.56
N GLY A 412 11.28 -1.47 3.60
CA GLY A 412 11.02 -0.07 3.97
C GLY A 412 11.10 0.92 2.81
N HIS A 413 11.06 0.44 1.57
CA HIS A 413 11.06 1.30 0.39
C HIS A 413 9.64 1.52 -0.14
N VAL A 414 9.32 2.75 -0.49
CA VAL A 414 8.10 3.14 -1.19
C VAL A 414 8.43 3.29 -2.67
N VAL A 415 7.69 2.62 -3.53
CA VAL A 415 7.93 2.57 -4.96
C VAL A 415 6.72 3.10 -5.70
N SER A 416 6.92 4.04 -6.62
CA SER A 416 5.86 4.65 -7.40
C SER A 416 6.16 4.56 -8.89
N GLY A 417 5.15 4.17 -9.67
CA GLY A 417 5.19 4.11 -11.13
C GLY A 417 4.30 5.19 -11.74
N SER A 418 4.76 5.85 -12.79
CA SER A 418 4.10 7.02 -13.34
C SER A 418 4.02 7.03 -14.87
N ALA A 419 3.11 7.87 -15.37
CA ALA A 419 2.98 8.21 -16.77
C ALA A 419 4.13 9.10 -17.30
N ASP A 420 5.04 9.55 -16.45
CA ASP A 420 6.29 10.21 -16.86
C ASP A 420 7.38 9.22 -17.34
N CYS A 421 7.03 7.95 -17.49
CA CYS A 421 7.90 6.85 -17.90
C CYS A 421 9.00 6.49 -16.89
N THR A 422 8.84 6.90 -15.63
CA THR A 422 9.79 6.60 -14.54
C THR A 422 9.14 5.78 -13.44
N VAL A 423 9.98 4.97 -12.78
CA VAL A 423 9.69 4.40 -11.46
C VAL A 423 10.61 5.08 -10.47
N LYS A 424 10.04 5.67 -9.41
CA LYS A 424 10.78 6.33 -8.34
C LYS A 424 10.72 5.50 -7.07
N ILE A 425 11.84 5.46 -6.37
CA ILE A 425 12.03 4.66 -5.17
C ILE A 425 12.48 5.59 -4.05
N PHE A 426 11.75 5.54 -2.95
CA PHE A 426 12.02 6.32 -1.75
C PHE A 426 12.31 5.38 -0.59
N LYS A 427 13.35 5.68 0.17
CA LYS A 427 13.64 4.97 1.41
C LYS A 427 12.90 5.65 2.55
N ALA A 428 11.98 4.94 3.18
CA ALA A 428 11.33 5.39 4.40
C ALA A 428 11.98 4.69 5.60
N ASP A 429 12.66 5.46 6.46
CA ASP A 429 13.16 4.90 7.72
C ASP A 429 11.96 4.64 8.64
N LEU A 430 11.59 3.36 8.75
CA LEU A 430 10.43 2.88 9.49
C LEU A 430 10.72 2.56 10.95
N VAL A 431 11.91 2.91 11.46
CA VAL A 431 12.39 2.55 12.81
C VAL A 431 12.59 3.80 13.66
#